data_AF-A0A937YBJ4-F1
#
_entry.id   AF-A0A937YBJ4-F1
#
_cell.length_a   1.000
_cell.length_b   1.000
_cell.length_c   1.000
_cell.angle_alpha   90.00
_cell.angle_beta   90.00
_cell.angle_gamma   90.00
#
_symmetry.space_group_name_H-M   'P 1'
#
loop_
_entity.id
_entity.type
_entity.pdbx_description
1 polymer ?
#
loop_
_entity_poly.entity_id
_entity_poly.type
_entity_poly.pdbx_seq_one_letter_code
_entity_poly.pdbx_strand_id
1 'polypeptide(L)'
;MRICFWGAIALLALCTVHSKIAGLLWGGAFLFAAWMRYRRGPSLKPIDSVTGAAKLWLVILIVVLGLWLISAALFGELLKPQSAEPNAGLRLLIGALAVAWLVNNARAECPDRMSSAINAALTAGCAIAVVIAVTEDRASYPSNAIVWSAGLAFWMVILSGEMLRTSLSRQTFLVGVVGVLVAIAAILLSRTRGVYPALLWPLVLVALAGAQSLRQTAGRRILLVSGMAACTAIAASVLSGSDPLRLREAASDIQEVKQESDFNSSTGVRVYLLRLGWEAFTESPLIGVGAAERKRRIQSAGIGEGTEVEQATQSARKLGHVHNAYLHHAMDGGIISLAGFLLTIGGLVYVGWTLRREHPTSAWQLYGIAFVHAVTNLSSVNFAHNYYPLMLAISVGVVLIQARLNLLVLQQR
;
A
#
# COMPACT_ATOMS: atom_id res chain seq x y z
N MET A 1 11.76 -27.45 -1.57
CA MET A 1 11.97 -26.13 -0.91
C MET A 1 12.73 -25.14 -1.79
N ARG A 2 13.96 -25.44 -2.25
CA ARG A 2 14.74 -24.51 -3.09
C ARG A 2 14.05 -24.11 -4.40
N ILE A 3 13.46 -25.06 -5.14
CA ILE A 3 12.73 -24.79 -6.39
C ILE A 3 11.53 -23.87 -6.15
N CYS A 4 10.70 -24.18 -5.15
CA CYS A 4 9.53 -23.36 -4.78
C CYS A 4 9.94 -21.93 -4.38
N PHE A 5 11.07 -21.78 -3.68
CA PHE A 5 11.58 -20.47 -3.30
C PHE A 5 12.01 -19.65 -4.51
N TRP A 6 12.85 -20.21 -5.40
CA TRP A 6 13.29 -19.49 -6.59
C TRP A 6 12.15 -19.16 -7.54
N GLY A 7 11.15 -20.04 -7.65
CA GLY A 7 9.90 -19.75 -8.35
C GLY A 7 9.16 -18.56 -7.73
N ALA A 8 9.05 -18.49 -6.41
CA ALA A 8 8.43 -17.35 -5.72
C ALA A 8 9.23 -16.05 -5.91
N ILE A 9 10.57 -16.11 -5.94
CA ILE A 9 11.44 -14.95 -6.22
C ILE A 9 11.24 -14.44 -7.66
N ALA A 10 11.15 -15.34 -8.64
CA ALA A 10 10.85 -14.96 -10.02
C ALA A 10 9.45 -14.33 -10.14
N LEU A 11 8.44 -14.91 -9.50
CA LEU A 11 7.10 -14.35 -9.45
C LEU A 11 7.06 -12.99 -8.76
N LEU A 12 7.82 -12.79 -7.68
CA LEU A 12 7.93 -11.51 -6.99
C LEU A 12 8.48 -10.41 -7.92
N ALA A 13 9.52 -10.71 -8.70
CA ALA A 13 10.04 -9.77 -9.69
C ALA A 13 9.02 -9.42 -10.78
N LEU A 14 8.13 -10.36 -11.14
CA LEU A 14 7.14 -10.18 -12.21
C LEU A 14 5.78 -9.64 -11.72
N CYS A 15 5.59 -9.42 -10.42
CA CYS A 15 4.31 -8.95 -9.88
C CYS A 15 3.85 -7.61 -10.48
N THR A 16 4.78 -6.77 -10.91
CA THR A 16 4.51 -5.46 -11.53
C THR A 16 4.06 -5.55 -12.98
N VAL A 17 4.08 -6.72 -13.61
CA VAL A 17 3.69 -6.92 -15.01
C VAL A 17 2.20 -7.18 -15.17
N HIS A 18 1.59 -7.92 -14.24
CA HIS A 18 0.19 -8.29 -14.35
C HIS A 18 -0.42 -8.63 -12.99
N SER A 19 -1.67 -8.22 -12.75
CA SER A 19 -2.38 -8.50 -11.50
C SER A 19 -2.54 -9.99 -11.19
N LYS A 20 -2.74 -10.82 -12.22
CA LYS A 20 -2.74 -12.30 -12.12
C LYS A 20 -1.41 -12.87 -11.62
N ILE A 21 -0.27 -12.26 -11.93
CA ILE A 21 1.04 -12.74 -11.45
C ILE A 21 1.17 -12.46 -9.95
N ALA A 22 0.76 -11.27 -9.49
CA ALA A 22 0.66 -10.97 -8.07
C ALA A 22 -0.30 -11.94 -7.36
N GLY A 23 -1.45 -12.25 -7.97
CA GLY A 23 -2.38 -13.26 -7.48
C GLY A 23 -1.79 -14.67 -7.40
N LEU A 24 -0.98 -15.07 -8.39
CA LEU A 24 -0.30 -16.36 -8.41
C LEU A 24 0.78 -16.46 -7.32
N LEU A 25 1.57 -15.40 -7.10
CA LEU A 25 2.53 -15.35 -6.00
C LEU A 25 1.82 -15.48 -4.64
N TRP A 26 0.76 -14.68 -4.44
CA TRP A 26 -0.02 -14.66 -3.22
C TRP A 26 -0.69 -16.02 -2.94
N GLY A 27 -1.36 -16.59 -3.94
CA GLY A 27 -2.03 -17.89 -3.81
C GLY A 27 -1.05 -19.04 -3.66
N GLY A 28 0.05 -19.01 -4.42
CA GLY A 28 1.15 -19.97 -4.31
C GLY A 28 1.80 -19.94 -2.94
N ALA A 29 2.01 -18.76 -2.36
CA ALA A 29 2.52 -18.61 -1.00
C ALA A 29 1.57 -19.23 0.04
N PHE A 30 0.26 -19.03 -0.10
CA PHE A 30 -0.74 -19.67 0.76
C PHE A 30 -0.73 -21.19 0.65
N LEU A 31 -0.79 -21.74 -0.57
CA LEU A 31 -0.77 -23.19 -0.79
C LEU A 31 0.52 -23.82 -0.26
N PHE A 32 1.67 -23.16 -0.48
CA PHE A 32 2.95 -23.62 0.05
C PHE A 32 2.99 -23.57 1.59
N ALA A 33 2.48 -22.51 2.20
CA ALA A 33 2.37 -22.38 3.65
C ALA A 33 1.47 -23.47 4.26
N ALA A 34 0.32 -23.74 3.62
CA ALA A 34 -0.61 -24.79 4.01
C ALA A 34 0.05 -26.19 3.92
N TRP A 35 0.73 -26.47 2.81
CA TRP A 35 1.48 -27.71 2.61
C TRP A 35 2.57 -27.90 3.67
N MET A 36 3.34 -26.86 3.99
CA MET A 36 4.34 -26.93 5.05
C MET A 36 3.72 -27.18 6.43
N ARG A 37 2.61 -26.50 6.73
CA ARG A 37 1.88 -26.66 8.00
C ARG A 37 1.28 -28.07 8.15
N TYR A 38 0.80 -28.65 7.06
CA TYR A 38 0.32 -30.03 7.01
C TYR A 38 1.45 -31.03 7.24
N ARG A 39 2.57 -30.88 6.51
CA ARG A 39 3.73 -31.79 6.60
C ARG A 39 4.44 -31.78 7.95
N ARG A 40 4.43 -30.65 8.66
CA ARG A 40 5.28 -30.43 9.85
C ARG A 40 4.51 -30.41 11.17
N GLY A 41 3.18 -30.38 11.14
CA GLY A 41 2.37 -30.22 12.34
C GLY A 41 2.52 -28.84 13.00
N PRO A 42 1.86 -28.60 14.14
CA PRO A 42 2.00 -27.36 14.90
C PRO A 42 3.40 -27.28 15.54
N SER A 43 4.07 -26.14 15.38
CA SER A 43 5.31 -25.85 16.10
C SER A 43 4.99 -25.58 17.57
N LEU A 44 5.65 -26.31 18.48
CA LEU A 44 5.62 -26.10 19.94
C LEU A 44 6.70 -25.13 20.42
N LYS A 45 7.45 -24.48 19.51
CA LYS A 45 8.53 -23.55 19.88
C LYS A 45 7.96 -22.29 20.55
N PRO A 46 8.72 -21.69 21.49
CA PRO A 46 8.38 -20.38 22.06
C PRO A 46 8.12 -19.35 20.96
N ILE A 47 7.10 -18.51 21.16
CA ILE A 47 6.75 -17.45 20.22
C ILE A 47 7.80 -16.35 20.32
N ASP A 48 8.66 -16.25 19.30
CA ASP A 48 9.53 -15.07 19.12
C ASP A 48 8.74 -13.84 18.65
N SER A 49 9.35 -12.67 18.75
CA SER A 49 8.71 -11.38 18.41
C SER A 49 8.21 -11.31 16.97
N VAL A 50 8.90 -11.92 15.99
CA VAL A 50 8.46 -11.97 14.59
C VAL A 50 7.23 -12.84 14.42
N THR A 51 7.20 -14.00 15.06
CA THR A 51 6.04 -14.90 15.06
C THR A 51 4.85 -14.25 15.78
N GLY A 52 5.11 -13.55 16.88
CA GLY A 52 4.11 -12.75 17.60
C GLY A 52 3.52 -11.64 16.72
N ALA A 53 4.37 -10.89 16.02
CA ALA A 53 3.97 -9.84 15.09
C ALA A 53 3.12 -10.37 13.92
N ALA A 54 3.49 -11.51 13.33
CA ALA A 54 2.72 -12.13 12.25
C ALA A 54 1.33 -12.60 12.73
N LYS A 55 1.24 -13.19 13.92
CA LYS A 55 -0.04 -13.58 14.54
C LYS A 55 -0.89 -12.36 14.90
N LEU A 56 -0.27 -11.30 15.42
CA LEU A 56 -0.95 -10.05 15.75
C LEU A 56 -1.56 -9.41 14.49
N TRP A 57 -0.80 -9.35 13.39
CA TRP A 57 -1.31 -8.86 12.11
C TRP A 57 -2.50 -9.69 11.60
N LEU A 58 -2.42 -11.02 11.73
CA LEU A 58 -3.53 -11.91 11.40
C LEU A 58 -4.78 -11.61 12.23
N VAL A 59 -4.64 -11.45 13.56
CA VAL A 59 -5.77 -11.11 14.46
C VAL A 59 -6.39 -9.78 14.09
N ILE A 60 -5.58 -8.75 13.81
CA ILE A 60 -6.08 -7.45 13.36
C ILE A 60 -6.92 -7.61 12.09
N LEU A 61 -6.45 -8.39 11.11
CA LEU A 61 -7.20 -8.60 9.87
C LEU A 61 -8.47 -9.44 10.03
N ILE A 62 -8.53 -10.32 11.03
CA ILE A 62 -9.78 -10.99 11.42
C ILE A 62 -10.80 -9.94 11.89
N VAL A 63 -10.37 -9.00 12.74
CA VAL A 63 -11.23 -7.92 13.23
C VAL A 63 -11.67 -7.00 12.09
N VAL A 64 -10.74 -6.60 11.21
CA VAL A 64 -11.05 -5.78 10.03
C VAL A 64 -12.10 -6.46 9.14
N LEU A 65 -11.90 -7.73 8.80
CA LEU A 65 -12.87 -8.47 7.98
C LEU A 65 -14.22 -8.60 8.71
N GLY A 66 -14.21 -8.85 10.02
CA GLY A 66 -15.41 -8.90 10.84
C GLY A 66 -16.22 -7.59 10.75
N LEU A 67 -15.58 -6.44 10.90
CA LEU A 67 -16.23 -5.12 10.78
C LEU A 67 -16.85 -4.91 9.39
N TRP A 68 -16.11 -5.26 8.33
CA TRP A 68 -16.62 -5.12 6.96
C TRP A 68 -17.73 -6.11 6.62
N LEU A 69 -17.71 -7.33 7.18
CA LEU A 69 -18.81 -8.28 7.04
C LEU A 69 -20.04 -7.84 7.83
N ILE A 70 -19.88 -7.28 9.03
CA ILE A 70 -20.98 -6.67 9.80
C ILE A 70 -21.61 -5.55 8.98
N SER A 71 -20.80 -4.65 8.43
CA SER A 71 -21.29 -3.57 7.56
C SER A 71 -22.05 -4.11 6.35
N ALA A 72 -21.52 -5.13 5.65
CA ALA A 72 -22.21 -5.75 4.52
C ALA A 72 -23.51 -6.46 4.94
N ALA A 73 -23.55 -7.07 6.14
CA ALA A 73 -24.74 -7.73 6.67
C ALA A 73 -25.88 -6.74 6.95
N LEU A 74 -25.56 -5.56 7.49
CA LEU A 74 -26.54 -4.51 7.78
C LEU A 74 -27.32 -4.06 6.54
N PHE A 75 -26.71 -4.15 5.35
CA PHE A 75 -27.34 -3.79 4.07
C PHE A 75 -27.78 -4.99 3.23
N GLY A 76 -27.72 -6.22 3.78
CA GLY A 76 -28.10 -7.43 3.04
C GLY A 76 -27.15 -7.79 1.89
N GLU A 77 -25.92 -7.28 1.91
CA GLU A 77 -24.94 -7.40 0.82
C GLU A 77 -23.97 -8.58 0.97
N LEU A 78 -24.13 -9.45 1.98
CA LEU A 78 -23.21 -10.58 2.22
C LEU A 78 -23.06 -11.53 1.02
N LEU A 79 -24.16 -11.87 0.37
CA LEU A 79 -24.19 -12.84 -0.75
C LEU A 79 -23.89 -12.19 -2.11
N LYS A 80 -24.17 -10.90 -2.24
CA LYS A 80 -23.90 -10.10 -3.45
C LYS A 80 -23.24 -8.79 -3.03
N PRO A 81 -21.94 -8.83 -2.66
CA PRO A 81 -21.24 -7.64 -2.17
C PRO A 81 -21.24 -6.54 -3.24
N GLN A 82 -21.84 -5.41 -2.92
CA GLN A 82 -21.76 -4.20 -3.74
C GLN A 82 -20.50 -3.40 -3.42
N SER A 83 -19.96 -3.62 -2.22
CA SER A 83 -18.72 -3.08 -1.66
C SER A 83 -17.52 -3.99 -2.00
N ALA A 84 -16.34 -3.40 -2.17
CA ALA A 84 -15.11 -4.14 -2.47
C ALA A 84 -14.41 -4.65 -1.19
N GLU A 85 -14.83 -4.13 -0.04
CA GLU A 85 -14.22 -4.26 1.27
C GLU A 85 -14.12 -5.72 1.74
N PRO A 86 -15.22 -6.52 1.78
CA PRO A 86 -15.11 -7.92 2.21
C PRO A 86 -14.11 -8.72 1.37
N ASN A 87 -14.09 -8.47 0.07
CA ASN A 87 -13.18 -9.14 -0.86
C ASN A 87 -11.72 -8.69 -0.67
N ALA A 88 -11.47 -7.42 -0.36
CA ALA A 88 -10.14 -6.93 0.00
C ALA A 88 -9.68 -7.52 1.34
N GLY A 89 -10.57 -7.52 2.35
CA GLY A 89 -10.31 -8.05 3.69
C GLY A 89 -9.96 -9.54 3.66
N LEU A 90 -10.71 -10.34 2.89
CA LEU A 90 -10.42 -11.76 2.70
C LEU A 90 -9.03 -12.00 2.10
N ARG A 91 -8.63 -11.20 1.10
CA ARG A 91 -7.31 -11.31 0.48
C ARG A 91 -6.18 -10.97 1.43
N LEU A 92 -6.36 -9.92 2.23
CA LEU A 92 -5.40 -9.55 3.28
C LEU A 92 -5.30 -10.66 4.32
N LEU A 93 -6.45 -11.19 4.78
CA LEU A 93 -6.52 -12.22 5.81
C LEU A 93 -5.80 -13.51 5.38
N ILE A 94 -6.09 -14.03 4.18
CA ILE A 94 -5.44 -15.24 3.65
C ILE A 94 -3.93 -14.98 3.48
N GLY A 95 -3.52 -13.79 3.03
CA GLY A 95 -2.11 -13.42 2.94
C GLY A 95 -1.42 -13.43 4.31
N ALA A 96 -2.05 -12.83 5.33
CA ALA A 96 -1.52 -12.83 6.70
C ALA A 96 -1.48 -14.23 7.31
N LEU A 97 -2.46 -15.08 7.02
CA LEU A 97 -2.48 -16.48 7.43
C LEU A 97 -1.30 -17.26 6.83
N ALA A 98 -1.07 -17.08 5.53
CA ALA A 98 0.08 -17.66 4.84
C ALA A 98 1.40 -17.22 5.49
N VAL A 99 1.56 -15.93 5.77
CA VAL A 99 2.76 -15.38 6.41
C VAL A 99 2.95 -15.91 7.84
N ALA A 100 1.89 -15.94 8.65
CA ALA A 100 1.95 -16.49 10.00
C ALA A 100 2.38 -17.96 9.99
N TRP A 101 1.87 -18.75 9.04
CA TRP A 101 2.31 -20.14 8.85
C TRP A 101 3.76 -20.24 8.34
N LEU A 102 4.17 -19.41 7.39
CA LEU A 102 5.53 -19.40 6.85
C LEU A 102 6.56 -19.06 7.94
N VAL A 103 6.33 -17.97 8.68
CA VAL A 103 7.22 -17.50 9.74
C VAL A 103 7.34 -18.55 10.86
N ASN A 104 6.22 -19.13 11.29
CA ASN A 104 6.18 -20.12 12.36
C ASN A 104 6.86 -21.45 11.96
N ASN A 105 6.91 -21.78 10.66
CA ASN A 105 7.46 -23.04 10.16
C ASN A 105 8.83 -22.89 9.46
N ALA A 106 9.38 -21.67 9.36
CA ALA A 106 10.71 -21.42 8.80
C ALA A 106 11.80 -22.08 9.67
N ARG A 107 12.83 -22.64 9.03
CA ARG A 107 13.94 -23.36 9.67
C ARG A 107 15.28 -22.69 9.35
N ALA A 108 16.27 -22.94 10.20
CA ALA A 108 17.63 -22.41 10.06
C ALA A 108 18.34 -22.85 8.77
N GLU A 109 17.93 -23.95 8.11
CA GLU A 109 18.46 -24.40 6.81
C GLU A 109 18.20 -23.43 5.62
N CYS A 110 17.66 -22.23 5.90
CA CYS A 110 17.48 -21.17 4.93
C CYS A 110 18.84 -20.62 4.47
N PRO A 111 19.12 -20.57 3.15
CA PRO A 111 20.35 -19.97 2.65
C PRO A 111 20.51 -18.51 3.10
N ASP A 112 21.71 -18.14 3.55
CA ASP A 112 22.10 -16.76 3.92
C ASP A 112 21.73 -15.71 2.85
N ARG A 113 21.62 -16.14 1.59
CA ARG A 113 21.34 -15.27 0.43
C ARG A 113 19.86 -14.98 0.20
N MET A 114 18.92 -15.59 0.93
CA MET A 114 17.49 -15.42 0.67
C MET A 114 17.02 -13.97 0.84
N SER A 115 17.44 -13.27 1.88
CA SER A 115 17.06 -11.86 2.10
C SER A 115 17.57 -10.97 0.96
N SER A 116 18.80 -11.21 0.49
CA SER A 116 19.38 -10.48 -0.65
C SER A 116 18.66 -10.81 -1.97
N ALA A 117 18.24 -12.06 -2.17
CA ALA A 117 17.46 -12.46 -3.35
C ALA A 117 16.08 -11.78 -3.40
N ILE A 118 15.42 -11.61 -2.24
CA ILE A 118 14.17 -10.86 -2.14
C ILE A 118 14.41 -9.40 -2.56
N ASN A 119 15.43 -8.73 -1.99
CA ASN A 119 15.74 -7.34 -2.36
C ASN A 119 16.05 -7.21 -3.87
N ALA A 120 16.80 -8.15 -4.44
CA ALA A 120 17.07 -8.18 -5.87
C ALA A 120 15.80 -8.35 -6.72
N ALA A 121 14.85 -9.19 -6.29
CA ALA A 121 13.58 -9.35 -6.98
C ALA A 121 12.70 -8.10 -6.91
N LEU A 122 12.64 -7.43 -5.75
CA LEU A 122 11.94 -6.14 -5.63
C LEU A 122 12.56 -5.08 -6.57
N THR A 123 13.88 -4.96 -6.56
CA THR A 123 14.60 -4.05 -7.46
C THR A 123 14.37 -4.39 -8.93
N ALA A 124 14.41 -5.66 -9.31
CA ALA A 124 14.13 -6.11 -10.67
C ALA A 124 12.69 -5.79 -11.09
N GLY A 125 11.71 -6.00 -10.21
CA GLY A 125 10.32 -5.67 -10.50
C GLY A 125 10.07 -4.16 -10.61
N CYS A 126 10.79 -3.33 -9.86
CA CYS A 126 10.80 -1.88 -10.07
C CYS A 126 11.43 -1.50 -11.43
N ALA A 127 12.50 -2.18 -11.85
CA ALA A 127 13.12 -1.94 -13.17
C ALA A 127 12.20 -2.30 -14.33
N ILE A 128 11.50 -3.43 -14.22
CA ILE A 128 10.45 -3.81 -15.17
C ILE A 128 9.33 -2.77 -15.19
N ALA A 129 8.96 -2.22 -14.04
CA ALA A 129 7.96 -1.16 -13.97
C ALA A 129 8.40 0.13 -14.70
N VAL A 130 9.69 0.49 -14.69
CA VAL A 130 10.19 1.60 -15.52
C VAL A 130 9.99 1.30 -17.00
N VAL A 131 10.31 0.08 -17.45
CA VAL A 131 10.10 -0.32 -18.86
C VAL A 131 8.62 -0.16 -19.23
N ILE A 132 7.70 -0.73 -18.44
CA ILE A 132 6.25 -0.60 -18.65
C ILE A 132 5.83 0.88 -18.68
N ALA A 133 6.33 1.70 -17.76
CA ALA A 133 5.95 3.12 -17.71
C ALA A 133 6.43 3.93 -18.92
N VAL A 134 7.47 3.48 -19.62
CA VAL A 134 8.00 4.11 -20.84
C VAL A 134 7.35 3.54 -22.11
N THR A 135 7.11 2.23 -22.16
CA THR A 135 6.67 1.56 -23.39
C THR A 135 5.16 1.46 -23.54
N GLU A 136 4.42 1.42 -22.44
CA GLU A 136 2.98 1.20 -22.44
C GLU A 136 2.21 2.48 -22.13
N ASP A 137 1.03 2.62 -22.73
CA ASP A 137 0.08 3.65 -22.36
C ASP A 137 -0.42 3.45 -20.93
N ARG A 138 -0.68 4.56 -20.23
CA ARG A 138 -1.18 4.56 -18.84
C ARG A 138 -2.46 3.75 -18.64
N ALA A 139 -3.28 3.63 -19.68
CA ALA A 139 -4.51 2.83 -19.67
C ALA A 139 -4.25 1.32 -19.68
N SER A 140 -3.08 0.90 -20.19
CA SER A 140 -2.67 -0.50 -20.35
C SER A 140 -1.89 -1.04 -19.15
N TYR A 141 -1.70 -0.24 -18.11
CA TYR A 141 -1.02 -0.68 -16.89
C TYR A 141 -1.76 -1.87 -16.25
N PRO A 142 -1.05 -2.73 -15.48
CA PRO A 142 -1.60 -3.98 -14.91
C PRO A 142 -2.87 -3.83 -14.08
N SER A 143 -3.09 -2.62 -13.58
CA SER A 143 -4.28 -2.15 -12.90
C SER A 143 -4.38 -0.63 -13.09
N ASN A 144 -5.31 0.01 -12.40
CA ASN A 144 -5.37 1.47 -12.37
C ASN A 144 -3.99 2.05 -11.99
N ALA A 145 -3.53 3.06 -12.72
CA ALA A 145 -2.20 3.63 -12.56
C ALA A 145 -1.89 4.09 -11.12
N ILE A 146 -2.90 4.57 -10.37
CA ILE A 146 -2.75 4.93 -8.95
C ILE A 146 -2.40 3.70 -8.12
N VAL A 147 -3.17 2.65 -8.30
CA VAL A 147 -3.05 1.42 -7.53
C VAL A 147 -1.75 0.70 -7.85
N TRP A 148 -1.39 0.67 -9.13
CA TRP A 148 -0.12 0.10 -9.59
C TRP A 148 1.08 0.85 -9.00
N SER A 149 1.07 2.18 -9.07
CA SER A 149 2.13 3.04 -8.51
C SER A 149 2.21 2.95 -6.98
N ALA A 150 1.08 2.80 -6.28
CA ALA A 150 1.07 2.60 -4.83
C ALA A 150 1.70 1.25 -4.43
N GLY A 151 1.53 0.21 -5.25
CA GLY A 151 2.25 -1.07 -5.09
C GLY A 151 3.77 -0.90 -5.19
N LEU A 152 4.25 -0.09 -6.14
CA LEU A 152 5.67 0.25 -6.27
C LEU A 152 6.17 1.06 -5.06
N ALA A 153 5.34 1.96 -4.54
CA ALA A 153 5.67 2.74 -3.34
C ALA A 153 5.85 1.83 -2.11
N PHE A 154 5.07 0.74 -1.96
CA PHE A 154 5.32 -0.25 -0.92
C PHE A 154 6.69 -0.91 -1.04
N TRP A 155 7.15 -1.19 -2.25
CA TRP A 155 8.48 -1.78 -2.45
C TRP A 155 9.61 -0.78 -2.21
N MET A 156 9.41 0.48 -2.60
CA MET A 156 10.32 1.58 -2.29
C MET A 156 10.54 1.74 -0.79
N VAL A 157 9.47 1.70 0.02
CA VAL A 157 9.60 1.83 1.49
C VAL A 157 10.24 0.60 2.13
N ILE A 158 10.04 -0.60 1.57
CA ILE A 158 10.73 -1.83 2.01
C ILE A 158 12.23 -1.72 1.74
N LEU A 159 12.62 -1.38 0.51
CA LEU A 159 14.01 -1.28 0.09
C LEU A 159 14.76 -0.16 0.84
N SER A 160 14.12 1.00 1.04
CA SER A 160 14.71 2.10 1.82
C SER A 160 14.82 1.77 3.32
N GLY A 161 13.84 1.07 3.90
CA GLY A 161 13.92 0.61 5.29
C GLY A 161 15.05 -0.40 5.50
N GLU A 162 15.26 -1.30 4.53
CA GLU A 162 16.33 -2.31 4.57
C GLU A 162 17.72 -1.69 4.66
N MET A 163 17.93 -0.53 4.00
CA MET A 163 19.19 0.22 4.03
C MET A 163 19.60 0.69 5.43
N LEU A 164 18.68 0.72 6.41
CA LEU A 164 18.99 1.07 7.80
C LEU A 164 19.74 -0.03 8.57
N ARG A 165 19.80 -1.24 8.01
CA ARG A 165 20.43 -2.39 8.66
C ARG A 165 21.96 -2.24 8.70
N THR A 166 22.55 -2.39 9.88
CA THR A 166 23.98 -2.12 10.15
C THR A 166 24.93 -3.15 9.55
N SER A 167 24.47 -4.38 9.36
CA SER A 167 25.24 -5.53 8.88
C SER A 167 25.08 -5.82 7.38
N LEU A 168 24.62 -4.84 6.60
CA LEU A 168 24.44 -5.01 5.15
C LEU A 168 25.77 -5.16 4.41
N SER A 169 25.80 -6.11 3.46
CA SER A 169 26.87 -6.18 2.48
C SER A 169 26.80 -4.99 1.51
N ARG A 170 27.95 -4.59 0.94
CA ARG A 170 28.02 -3.51 -0.07
C ARG A 170 27.11 -3.78 -1.27
N GLN A 171 27.05 -5.04 -1.73
CA GLN A 171 26.19 -5.44 -2.86
C GLN A 171 24.71 -5.26 -2.51
N THR A 172 24.27 -5.76 -1.34
CA THR A 172 22.87 -5.63 -0.90
C THR A 172 22.47 -4.17 -0.72
N PHE A 173 23.38 -3.33 -0.20
CA PHE A 173 23.16 -1.90 -0.08
C PHE A 173 22.98 -1.22 -1.45
N LEU A 174 23.85 -1.52 -2.42
CA LEU A 174 23.75 -0.97 -3.79
C LEU A 174 22.46 -1.41 -4.50
N VAL A 175 22.06 -2.67 -4.35
CA VAL A 175 20.78 -3.18 -4.87
C VAL A 175 19.60 -2.40 -4.28
N GLY A 176 19.65 -2.08 -2.98
CA GLY A 176 18.65 -1.24 -2.31
C GLY A 176 18.58 0.17 -2.88
N VAL A 177 19.74 0.83 -3.04
CA VAL A 177 19.83 2.19 -3.62
C VAL A 177 19.27 2.21 -5.05
N VAL A 178 19.72 1.30 -5.92
CA VAL A 178 19.23 1.20 -7.29
C VAL A 178 17.72 0.93 -7.31
N GLY A 179 17.24 0.03 -6.46
CA GLY A 179 15.82 -0.28 -6.37
C GLY A 179 14.96 0.90 -5.96
N VAL A 180 15.40 1.70 -4.98
CA VAL A 180 14.69 2.92 -4.57
C VAL A 180 14.66 3.94 -5.71
N LEU A 181 15.78 4.21 -6.38
CA LEU A 181 15.86 5.18 -7.48
C LEU A 181 14.96 4.78 -8.66
N VAL A 182 15.00 3.51 -9.04
CA VAL A 182 14.20 2.96 -10.14
C VAL A 182 12.71 2.95 -9.77
N ALA A 183 12.35 2.68 -8.50
CA ALA A 183 10.97 2.78 -8.03
C ALA A 183 10.44 4.23 -8.11
N ILE A 184 11.25 5.22 -7.68
CA ILE A 184 10.91 6.63 -7.80
C ILE A 184 10.70 7.00 -9.27
N ALA A 185 11.61 6.58 -10.16
CA ALA A 185 11.50 6.83 -11.60
C ALA A 185 10.18 6.26 -12.18
N ALA A 186 9.83 5.01 -11.86
CA ALA A 186 8.60 4.39 -12.32
C ALA A 186 7.33 5.13 -11.82
N ILE A 187 7.33 5.58 -10.55
CA ILE A 187 6.21 6.33 -9.97
C ILE A 187 6.06 7.72 -10.64
N LEU A 188 7.16 8.39 -10.96
CA LEU A 188 7.12 9.68 -11.65
C LEU A 188 6.67 9.53 -13.11
N LEU A 189 7.19 8.52 -13.82
CA LEU A 189 6.81 8.22 -15.20
C LEU A 189 5.34 7.82 -15.33
N SER A 190 4.75 7.21 -14.30
CA SER A 190 3.32 6.89 -14.26
C SER A 190 2.40 8.13 -14.19
N ARG A 191 2.97 9.32 -13.94
CA ARG A 191 2.29 10.61 -13.78
C ARG A 191 1.17 10.60 -12.74
N THR A 192 1.30 9.72 -11.74
CA THR A 192 0.23 9.49 -10.76
C THR A 192 0.43 10.31 -9.50
N ARG A 193 -0.04 11.56 -9.55
CA ARG A 193 0.12 12.59 -8.51
C ARG A 193 -0.33 12.15 -7.11
N GLY A 194 -1.38 11.33 -7.00
CA GLY A 194 -1.89 10.81 -5.73
C GLY A 194 -0.92 9.94 -4.93
N VAL A 195 0.18 9.49 -5.56
CA VAL A 195 1.22 8.68 -4.92
C VAL A 195 2.45 9.51 -4.56
N TYR A 196 2.57 10.75 -5.04
CA TYR A 196 3.75 11.58 -4.78
C TYR A 196 4.04 11.85 -3.30
N PRO A 197 3.04 11.98 -2.40
CA PRO A 197 3.33 12.09 -0.96
C PRO A 197 4.13 10.89 -0.41
N ALA A 198 3.98 9.69 -0.99
CA ALA A 198 4.77 8.52 -0.60
C ALA A 198 6.28 8.71 -0.84
N LEU A 199 6.66 9.52 -1.83
CA LEU A 199 8.06 9.81 -2.17
C LEU A 199 8.77 10.59 -1.05
N LEU A 200 8.03 11.15 -0.08
CA LEU A 200 8.60 11.81 1.09
C LEU A 200 9.13 10.80 2.13
N TRP A 201 8.78 9.51 2.02
CA TRP A 201 9.16 8.52 3.03
C TRP A 201 10.67 8.39 3.23
N PRO A 202 11.53 8.32 2.19
CA PRO A 202 12.98 8.34 2.38
C PRO A 202 13.46 9.57 3.17
N LEU A 203 12.90 10.77 2.95
CA LEU A 203 13.22 11.99 3.72
C LEU A 203 12.87 11.80 5.21
N VAL A 204 11.68 11.25 5.48
CA VAL A 204 11.20 10.96 6.85
C VAL A 204 12.13 9.97 7.55
N LEU A 205 12.56 8.91 6.85
CA LEU A 205 13.51 7.94 7.40
C LEU A 205 14.81 8.61 7.83
N VAL A 206 15.32 9.58 7.06
CA VAL A 206 16.58 10.26 7.41
C VAL A 206 16.41 11.22 8.57
N ALA A 207 15.33 11.99 8.56
CA ALA A 207 15.03 12.94 9.63
C ALA A 207 14.90 12.22 10.97
N LEU A 208 14.20 11.08 11.00
CA LEU A 208 13.93 10.34 12.22
C LEU A 208 15.10 9.42 12.64
N ALA A 209 15.82 8.82 11.69
CA ALA A 209 17.00 8.01 12.00
C ALA A 209 18.21 8.87 12.41
N GLY A 210 18.30 10.11 11.94
CA GLY A 210 19.35 11.07 12.28
C GLY A 210 19.31 11.58 13.72
N ALA A 211 18.13 11.56 14.36
CA ALA A 211 17.93 12.10 15.71
C ALA A 211 18.47 11.21 16.85
N GLN A 212 18.77 9.92 16.61
CA GLN A 212 19.07 8.97 17.70
C GLN A 212 20.49 8.38 17.74
N SER A 213 21.40 8.63 16.78
CA SER A 213 22.75 8.02 16.83
C SER A 213 23.75 8.65 15.84
N LEU A 214 24.47 9.69 16.29
CA LEU A 214 25.56 10.35 15.54
C LEU A 214 26.97 9.87 15.92
N ARG A 215 27.14 8.61 16.34
CA ARG A 215 28.47 8.07 16.65
C ARG A 215 28.69 6.65 16.10
N GLN A 216 28.63 6.57 14.75
CA GLN A 216 29.32 5.65 13.81
C GLN A 216 28.98 4.13 13.88
N THR A 217 28.85 3.35 12.80
CA THR A 217 29.50 3.32 11.46
C THR A 217 29.02 4.37 10.44
N ALA A 218 29.98 5.07 9.87
CA ALA A 218 29.95 6.51 9.72
C ALA A 218 29.59 6.97 8.30
N GLY A 219 28.75 7.98 8.07
CA GLY A 219 27.74 8.59 8.94
C GLY A 219 26.35 7.98 8.73
N ARG A 220 26.13 6.70 9.08
CA ARG A 220 24.90 5.91 8.82
C ARG A 220 24.03 6.30 7.58
N ARG A 221 24.59 6.41 6.37
CA ARG A 221 26.01 6.42 5.96
C ARG A 221 26.26 7.55 4.98
N ILE A 222 26.49 8.74 5.55
CA ILE A 222 26.57 10.08 4.94
C ILE A 222 25.20 10.53 4.44
N LEU A 223 24.14 10.35 5.26
CA LEU A 223 22.84 11.04 5.11
C LEU A 223 21.82 10.39 4.16
N LEU A 224 21.80 9.04 4.10
CA LEU A 224 20.84 8.37 3.22
C LEU A 224 20.86 8.90 1.75
N VAL A 225 21.91 9.46 1.09
CA VAL A 225 23.17 10.21 1.41
C VAL A 225 23.12 11.68 0.99
N SER A 226 21.93 12.09 0.62
CA SER A 226 21.70 12.67 -0.69
C SER A 226 20.62 11.90 -1.46
N GLY A 227 20.06 10.78 -0.96
CA GLY A 227 18.90 10.07 -1.55
C GLY A 227 17.57 10.78 -1.27
N MET A 228 17.69 12.10 -1.20
CA MET A 228 17.42 12.92 -0.01
C MET A 228 18.03 14.33 -0.14
N ALA A 229 19.17 14.43 -0.80
CA ALA A 229 19.56 15.53 -1.67
C ALA A 229 19.18 15.13 -3.07
N ALA A 230 17.98 14.61 -3.28
CA ALA A 230 16.66 14.76 -2.70
C ALA A 230 15.81 13.73 -3.40
N CYS A 231 14.54 13.76 -3.13
CA CYS A 231 13.57 13.77 -4.21
C CYS A 231 13.91 14.91 -5.23
N THR A 232 15.21 15.08 -5.56
CA THR A 232 16.00 16.20 -6.09
C THR A 232 16.03 16.03 -7.57
N ALA A 233 16.29 17.12 -8.26
CA ALA A 233 15.92 18.42 -7.80
C ALA A 233 14.38 18.47 -7.78
N ILE A 234 13.61 17.42 -8.15
CA ILE A 234 13.00 17.03 -9.45
C ILE A 234 11.78 16.14 -9.15
N ALA A 235 10.59 16.57 -8.77
CA ALA A 235 10.11 17.79 -8.12
C ALA A 235 10.49 19.15 -8.70
N ALA A 236 11.76 19.57 -8.68
CA ALA A 236 12.38 20.60 -9.52
C ALA A 236 12.50 20.20 -10.99
N SER A 237 11.78 20.87 -11.80
CA SER A 237 10.44 21.29 -11.52
C SER A 237 9.59 20.12 -11.97
N VAL A 238 8.33 20.13 -11.65
CA VAL A 238 7.24 20.17 -12.61
C VAL A 238 7.55 20.65 -14.07
N LEU A 239 8.83 20.87 -14.47
CA LEU A 239 9.44 20.75 -15.79
C LEU A 239 8.41 20.51 -16.88
N SER A 240 7.91 21.55 -17.54
CA SER A 240 8.16 22.98 -17.35
C SER A 240 7.04 23.63 -18.18
N GLY A 241 6.27 24.61 -17.72
CA GLY A 241 6.47 25.44 -16.55
C GLY A 241 5.16 26.00 -16.00
N SER A 242 5.33 26.92 -15.05
CA SER A 242 4.30 27.66 -14.30
C SER A 242 3.34 26.83 -13.45
N ASP A 243 3.88 26.36 -12.32
CA ASP A 243 3.22 26.11 -11.01
C ASP A 243 3.41 24.67 -10.48
N PRO A 244 4.47 24.42 -9.68
CA PRO A 244 4.96 23.09 -9.34
C PRO A 244 4.05 22.22 -8.46
N LEU A 245 2.98 22.79 -7.94
CA LEU A 245 1.96 22.02 -7.24
C LEU A 245 0.57 22.30 -7.82
N ARG A 246 0.49 23.13 -8.89
CA ARG A 246 -0.75 23.78 -9.32
C ARG A 246 -1.50 24.29 -8.09
N LEU A 247 -0.81 24.83 -7.08
CA LEU A 247 -1.48 25.33 -5.89
C LEU A 247 -2.34 26.53 -6.25
N ARG A 248 -1.93 27.31 -7.26
CA ARG A 248 -2.71 28.42 -7.78
C ARG A 248 -3.84 27.95 -8.68
N GLU A 249 -3.63 26.92 -9.51
CA GLU A 249 -4.73 26.34 -10.29
C GLU A 249 -5.73 25.56 -9.43
N ALA A 250 -5.27 24.83 -8.41
CA ALA A 250 -6.14 24.17 -7.45
C ALA A 250 -6.83 25.20 -6.55
N ALA A 251 -6.15 26.29 -6.18
CA ALA A 251 -6.79 27.40 -5.47
C ALA A 251 -7.77 28.17 -6.37
N SER A 252 -7.48 28.34 -7.66
CA SER A 252 -8.40 28.94 -8.63
C SER A 252 -9.58 28.01 -8.91
N ASP A 253 -9.35 26.71 -9.13
CA ASP A 253 -10.40 25.69 -9.25
C ASP A 253 -11.28 25.66 -7.99
N ILE A 254 -10.70 25.78 -6.78
CA ILE A 254 -11.46 25.84 -5.53
C ILE A 254 -12.23 27.16 -5.40
N GLN A 255 -11.68 28.28 -5.89
CA GLN A 255 -12.35 29.58 -5.90
C GLN A 255 -13.48 29.61 -6.95
N GLU A 256 -13.27 29.02 -8.11
CA GLU A 256 -14.22 28.90 -9.23
C GLU A 256 -15.36 27.94 -8.88
N VAL A 257 -15.06 26.80 -8.23
CA VAL A 257 -16.08 25.91 -7.64
C VAL A 257 -16.91 26.63 -6.55
N LYS A 258 -16.30 27.56 -5.80
CA LYS A 258 -17.01 28.36 -4.78
C LYS A 258 -17.83 29.52 -5.35
N GLN A 259 -17.46 30.05 -6.51
CA GLN A 259 -18.07 31.25 -7.10
C GLN A 259 -19.05 30.94 -8.24
N GLU A 260 -18.79 29.93 -9.06
CA GLU A 260 -19.54 29.67 -10.30
C GLU A 260 -20.22 28.29 -10.37
N SER A 261 -20.03 27.43 -9.36
CA SER A 261 -20.56 26.04 -9.38
C SER A 261 -20.10 25.23 -10.62
N ASP A 262 -18.97 25.62 -11.24
CA ASP A 262 -18.41 24.89 -12.37
C ASP A 262 -17.66 23.64 -11.89
N PHE A 263 -18.34 22.50 -11.96
CA PHE A 263 -17.78 21.18 -11.64
C PHE A 263 -17.17 20.45 -12.84
N ASN A 264 -17.08 21.08 -14.02
CA ASN A 264 -16.71 20.40 -15.27
C ASN A 264 -15.19 20.06 -15.33
N SER A 265 -14.40 20.56 -14.38
CA SER A 265 -13.00 20.19 -14.20
C SER A 265 -12.83 18.90 -13.38
N SER A 266 -11.70 18.20 -13.59
CA SER A 266 -11.36 16.99 -12.81
C SER A 266 -11.20 17.25 -11.30
N THR A 267 -10.95 18.51 -10.92
CA THR A 267 -10.87 18.97 -9.53
C THR A 267 -12.28 19.22 -8.99
N GLY A 268 -13.16 19.88 -9.77
CA GLY A 268 -14.55 20.13 -9.42
C GLY A 268 -15.32 18.85 -9.09
N VAL A 269 -15.24 17.83 -9.95
CA VAL A 269 -15.85 16.50 -9.69
C VAL A 269 -15.38 15.90 -8.37
N ARG A 270 -14.09 16.05 -8.02
CA ARG A 270 -13.57 15.51 -6.74
C ARG A 270 -14.12 16.28 -5.56
N VAL A 271 -14.15 17.61 -5.63
CA VAL A 271 -14.73 18.44 -4.56
C VAL A 271 -16.19 18.08 -4.34
N TYR A 272 -16.96 17.92 -5.42
CA TYR A 272 -18.35 17.46 -5.36
C TYR A 272 -18.46 16.08 -4.68
N LEU A 273 -17.67 15.09 -5.09
CA LEU A 273 -17.70 13.75 -4.49
C LEU A 273 -17.29 13.77 -3.00
N LEU A 274 -16.31 14.58 -2.63
CA LEU A 274 -15.92 14.76 -1.23
C LEU A 274 -17.07 15.35 -0.41
N ARG A 275 -17.77 16.35 -0.94
CA ARG A 275 -18.95 16.94 -0.31
C ARG A 275 -20.07 15.91 -0.17
N LEU A 276 -20.38 15.18 -1.25
CA LEU A 276 -21.39 14.12 -1.24
C LEU A 276 -21.09 13.03 -0.21
N GLY A 277 -19.83 12.60 -0.12
CA GLY A 277 -19.38 11.61 0.87
C GLY A 277 -19.50 12.13 2.30
N TRP A 278 -19.20 13.41 2.52
CA TRP A 278 -19.35 14.06 3.83
C TRP A 278 -20.82 14.18 4.24
N GLU A 279 -21.69 14.66 3.36
CA GLU A 279 -23.13 14.78 3.61
C GLU A 279 -23.74 13.41 3.94
N ALA A 280 -23.45 12.39 3.13
CA ALA A 280 -23.93 11.02 3.40
C ALA A 280 -23.42 10.45 4.73
N PHE A 281 -22.18 10.76 5.13
CA PHE A 281 -21.68 10.38 6.44
C PHE A 281 -22.43 11.09 7.58
N THR A 282 -22.75 12.38 7.42
CA THR A 282 -23.50 13.13 8.45
C THR A 282 -24.95 12.66 8.60
N GLU A 283 -25.56 12.14 7.54
CA GLU A 283 -26.92 11.56 7.60
C GLU A 283 -26.96 10.26 8.41
N SER A 284 -25.94 9.40 8.30
CA SER A 284 -25.87 8.11 8.97
C SER A 284 -24.45 7.79 9.44
N PRO A 285 -23.98 8.43 10.53
CA PRO A 285 -22.58 8.34 10.94
C PRO A 285 -22.20 6.96 11.50
N LEU A 286 -23.14 6.25 12.12
CA LEU A 286 -22.86 4.96 12.76
C LEU A 286 -22.75 3.82 11.73
N ILE A 287 -23.76 3.71 10.86
CA ILE A 287 -23.92 2.56 9.97
C ILE A 287 -23.69 2.89 8.50
N GLY A 288 -23.59 4.18 8.13
CA GLY A 288 -23.46 4.60 6.73
C GLY A 288 -24.79 4.52 5.98
N VAL A 289 -24.73 4.82 4.69
CA VAL A 289 -25.88 4.76 3.77
C VAL A 289 -25.90 3.48 2.92
N GLY A 290 -24.79 2.73 2.89
CA GLY A 290 -24.66 1.49 2.13
C GLY A 290 -24.07 1.69 0.73
N ALA A 291 -23.46 0.62 0.20
CA ALA A 291 -22.73 0.68 -1.08
C ALA A 291 -23.66 0.87 -2.29
N ALA A 292 -24.84 0.24 -2.26
CA ALA A 292 -25.88 0.44 -3.27
C ALA A 292 -26.36 1.90 -3.30
N GLU A 293 -26.58 2.48 -2.12
CA GLU A 293 -27.03 3.87 -1.98
C GLU A 293 -25.99 4.85 -2.47
N ARG A 294 -24.72 4.66 -2.08
CA ARG A 294 -23.62 5.45 -2.60
C ARG A 294 -23.60 5.46 -4.12
N LYS A 295 -23.68 4.28 -4.75
CA LYS A 295 -23.67 4.19 -6.22
C LYS A 295 -24.83 4.97 -6.82
N ARG A 296 -26.03 4.84 -6.25
CA ARG A 296 -27.21 5.60 -6.69
C ARG A 296 -26.97 7.10 -6.61
N ARG A 297 -26.46 7.60 -5.48
CA ARG A 297 -26.18 9.03 -5.25
C ARG A 297 -25.12 9.58 -6.22
N ILE A 298 -24.07 8.81 -6.49
CA ILE A 298 -23.05 9.21 -7.47
C ILE A 298 -23.63 9.22 -8.89
N GLN A 299 -24.45 8.24 -9.25
CA GLN A 299 -25.10 8.14 -10.56
C GLN A 299 -26.18 9.21 -10.76
N SER A 300 -26.80 9.69 -9.69
CA SER A 300 -27.77 10.79 -9.71
C SER A 300 -27.14 12.16 -9.48
N ALA A 301 -25.81 12.27 -9.41
CA ALA A 301 -25.12 13.51 -9.13
C ALA A 301 -25.52 14.64 -10.10
N GLY A 302 -26.01 15.76 -9.57
CA GLY A 302 -26.43 16.95 -10.31
C GLY A 302 -27.73 16.80 -11.14
N ILE A 303 -28.44 15.67 -11.05
CA ILE A 303 -29.74 15.52 -11.72
C ILE A 303 -30.78 16.37 -10.98
N GLY A 304 -31.43 17.29 -11.71
CA GLY A 304 -32.49 18.15 -11.15
C GLY A 304 -31.98 19.43 -10.48
N GLU A 305 -30.66 19.67 -10.46
CA GLU A 305 -30.06 20.90 -9.92
C GLU A 305 -29.81 21.99 -10.99
N GLY A 306 -30.38 21.81 -12.19
CA GLY A 306 -30.25 22.72 -13.32
C GLY A 306 -29.26 22.23 -14.39
N THR A 307 -29.40 22.74 -15.62
CA THR A 307 -28.70 22.23 -16.81
C THR A 307 -27.18 22.35 -16.71
N GLU A 308 -26.67 23.38 -16.06
CA GLU A 308 -25.24 23.66 -15.90
C GLU A 308 -24.57 22.69 -14.90
N VAL A 309 -25.19 22.50 -13.72
CA VAL A 309 -24.71 21.54 -12.71
C VAL A 309 -24.80 20.11 -13.26
N GLU A 310 -25.87 19.80 -13.99
CA GLU A 310 -26.04 18.48 -14.58
C GLU A 310 -24.96 18.16 -15.63
N GLN A 311 -24.61 19.12 -16.49
CA GLN A 311 -23.50 18.95 -17.44
C GLN A 311 -22.16 18.81 -16.71
N ALA A 312 -21.93 19.63 -15.68
CA ALA A 312 -20.70 19.63 -14.91
C ALA A 312 -20.47 18.31 -14.11
N THR A 313 -21.54 17.64 -13.66
CA THR A 313 -21.46 16.36 -12.92
C THR A 313 -21.52 15.13 -13.82
N GLN A 314 -21.67 15.27 -15.15
CA GLN A 314 -21.76 14.13 -16.07
C GLN A 314 -20.55 13.18 -15.97
N SER A 315 -19.37 13.75 -15.73
CA SER A 315 -18.12 13.03 -15.45
C SER A 315 -18.18 12.24 -14.15
N ALA A 316 -18.81 12.77 -13.11
CA ALA A 316 -18.98 12.13 -11.81
C ALA A 316 -19.90 10.90 -11.89
N ARG A 317 -20.98 11.00 -12.69
CA ARG A 317 -21.97 9.92 -12.87
C ARG A 317 -21.38 8.64 -13.50
N LYS A 318 -20.25 8.75 -14.20
CA LYS A 318 -19.50 7.61 -14.76
C LYS A 318 -18.60 6.92 -13.73
N LEU A 319 -18.48 7.47 -12.52
CA LEU A 319 -17.63 6.94 -11.46
C LEU A 319 -18.43 6.01 -10.53
N GLY A 320 -17.76 5.00 -9.97
CA GLY A 320 -18.37 4.08 -9.01
C GLY A 320 -18.00 4.37 -7.55
N HIS A 321 -17.11 5.33 -7.28
CA HIS A 321 -16.43 5.51 -5.99
C HIS A 321 -16.10 6.99 -5.73
N VAL A 322 -15.91 7.35 -4.45
CA VAL A 322 -15.75 8.74 -3.97
C VAL A 322 -14.31 9.29 -4.12
N HIS A 323 -13.39 8.58 -4.77
CA HIS A 323 -11.98 9.03 -4.94
C HIS A 323 -11.27 9.46 -3.63
N ASN A 324 -11.76 9.00 -2.48
CA ASN A 324 -11.17 9.15 -1.16
C ASN A 324 -11.64 7.97 -0.31
N ALA A 325 -10.74 7.08 0.10
CA ALA A 325 -11.14 5.85 0.79
C ALA A 325 -11.77 6.11 2.16
N TYR A 326 -11.33 7.16 2.87
CA TYR A 326 -11.86 7.50 4.19
C TYR A 326 -13.36 7.81 4.10
N LEU A 327 -13.72 8.73 3.21
CA LEU A 327 -15.13 9.06 2.97
C LEU A 327 -15.88 7.92 2.30
N HIS A 328 -15.23 7.13 1.43
CA HIS A 328 -15.85 5.96 0.81
C HIS A 328 -16.30 4.93 1.85
N HIS A 329 -15.42 4.58 2.81
CA HIS A 329 -15.74 3.64 3.88
C HIS A 329 -16.74 4.24 4.88
N ALA A 330 -16.59 5.53 5.20
CA ALA A 330 -17.54 6.25 6.06
C ALA A 330 -18.94 6.31 5.44
N MET A 331 -19.04 6.51 4.12
CA MET A 331 -20.30 6.53 3.39
C MET A 331 -20.95 5.14 3.34
N ASP A 332 -20.17 4.08 3.08
CA ASP A 332 -20.73 2.73 2.97
C ASP A 332 -21.18 2.13 4.28
N GLY A 333 -20.41 2.33 5.35
CA GLY A 333 -20.60 1.60 6.60
C GLY A 333 -20.41 2.44 7.85
N GLY A 334 -20.43 3.78 7.72
CA GLY A 334 -20.25 4.69 8.84
C GLY A 334 -18.92 4.47 9.56
N ILE A 335 -18.96 4.65 10.88
CA ILE A 335 -17.84 4.38 11.77
C ILE A 335 -17.42 2.91 11.73
N ILE A 336 -18.32 1.96 11.47
CA ILE A 336 -17.98 0.52 11.45
C ILE A 336 -17.01 0.20 10.32
N SER A 337 -17.34 0.57 9.09
CA SER A 337 -16.48 0.30 7.93
C SER A 337 -15.23 1.18 7.95
N LEU A 338 -15.36 2.45 8.37
CA LEU A 338 -14.22 3.35 8.56
C LEU A 338 -13.23 2.81 9.62
N ALA A 339 -13.72 2.27 10.74
CA ALA A 339 -12.85 1.68 11.76
C ALA A 339 -12.10 0.46 11.21
N GLY A 340 -12.74 -0.39 10.40
CA GLY A 340 -12.07 -1.48 9.70
C GLY A 340 -10.93 -0.98 8.80
N PHE A 341 -11.16 0.10 8.05
CA PHE A 341 -10.13 0.74 7.25
C PHE A 341 -9.01 1.38 8.08
N LEU A 342 -9.33 2.12 9.14
CA LEU A 342 -8.31 2.73 10.00
C LEU A 342 -7.48 1.66 10.73
N LEU A 343 -8.06 0.51 11.06
CA LEU A 343 -7.34 -0.62 11.63
C LEU A 343 -6.34 -1.26 10.67
N THR A 344 -6.53 -1.20 9.34
CA THR A 344 -5.48 -1.67 8.42
C THR A 344 -4.25 -0.77 8.47
N ILE A 345 -4.42 0.53 8.68
CA ILE A 345 -3.31 1.50 8.85
C ILE A 345 -2.71 1.39 10.25
N GLY A 346 -3.54 1.56 11.28
CA GLY A 346 -3.12 1.54 12.68
C GLY A 346 -2.55 0.18 13.10
N GLY A 347 -3.06 -0.90 12.52
CA GLY A 347 -2.53 -2.24 12.75
C GLY A 347 -1.10 -2.44 12.24
N LEU A 348 -0.76 -1.89 11.07
CA LEU A 348 0.61 -1.91 10.56
C LEU A 348 1.56 -1.13 11.48
N VAL A 349 1.11 0.04 11.96
CA VAL A 349 1.86 0.84 12.94
C VAL A 349 2.03 0.06 14.23
N TYR A 350 0.98 -0.59 14.73
CA TYR A 350 1.05 -1.35 15.98
C TYR A 350 1.98 -2.57 15.87
N VAL A 351 1.90 -3.32 14.77
CA VAL A 351 2.81 -4.46 14.52
C VAL A 351 4.25 -3.95 14.39
N GLY A 352 4.49 -2.86 13.66
CA GLY A 352 5.81 -2.20 13.60
C GLY A 352 6.32 -1.79 14.99
N TRP A 353 5.44 -1.25 15.84
CA TRP A 353 5.76 -0.88 17.21
C TRP A 353 6.23 -2.06 18.04
N THR A 354 5.60 -3.22 17.92
CA THR A 354 6.04 -4.44 18.63
C THR A 354 7.42 -4.92 18.18
N LEU A 355 7.80 -4.68 16.92
CA LEU A 355 9.07 -5.09 16.35
C LEU A 355 10.20 -4.07 16.57
N ARG A 356 9.90 -2.82 16.96
CA ARG A 356 10.87 -1.70 16.90
C ARG A 356 12.16 -1.89 17.70
N ARG A 357 12.12 -2.70 18.78
CA ARG A 357 13.29 -2.93 19.65
C ARG A 357 14.19 -4.04 19.12
N GLU A 358 13.61 -5.17 18.73
CA GLU A 358 14.35 -6.37 18.30
C GLU A 358 14.63 -6.39 16.79
N HIS A 359 13.72 -5.83 16.00
CA HIS A 359 13.74 -5.81 14.54
C HIS A 359 13.45 -4.40 13.99
N PRO A 360 14.28 -3.39 14.32
CA PRO A 360 14.02 -1.99 13.96
C PRO A 360 13.88 -1.77 12.45
N THR A 361 14.64 -2.49 11.62
CA THR A 361 14.51 -2.45 10.16
C THR A 361 13.08 -2.79 9.70
N SER A 362 12.55 -3.91 10.18
CA SER A 362 11.20 -4.37 9.83
C SER A 362 10.12 -3.43 10.36
N ALA A 363 10.33 -2.84 11.54
CA ALA A 363 9.43 -1.82 12.08
C ALA A 363 9.33 -0.60 11.16
N TRP A 364 10.46 -0.05 10.70
CA TRP A 364 10.48 1.07 9.76
C TRP A 364 9.85 0.72 8.40
N GLN A 365 10.05 -0.50 7.90
CA GLN A 365 9.39 -0.94 6.67
C GLN A 365 7.85 -0.98 6.84
N LEU A 366 7.35 -1.49 7.97
CA LEU A 366 5.90 -1.49 8.26
C LEU A 366 5.33 -0.09 8.44
N TYR A 367 6.05 0.83 9.11
CA TYR A 367 5.64 2.23 9.19
C TYR A 367 5.57 2.88 7.81
N GLY A 368 6.52 2.55 6.93
CA GLY A 368 6.51 3.04 5.55
C GLY A 368 5.31 2.52 4.76
N ILE A 369 5.00 1.22 4.89
CA ILE A 369 3.81 0.64 4.26
C ILE A 369 2.54 1.30 4.81
N ALA A 370 2.46 1.54 6.11
CA ALA A 370 1.34 2.24 6.74
C ALA A 370 1.20 3.67 6.20
N PHE A 371 2.31 4.40 6.08
CA PHE A 371 2.35 5.75 5.52
C PHE A 371 1.86 5.79 4.07
N VAL A 372 2.40 4.93 3.21
CA VAL A 372 1.95 4.79 1.81
C VAL A 372 0.46 4.45 1.77
N HIS A 373 0.01 3.51 2.60
CA HIS A 373 -1.38 3.10 2.67
C HIS A 373 -2.29 4.27 3.07
N ALA A 374 -1.89 5.07 4.07
CA ALA A 374 -2.66 6.22 4.53
C ALA A 374 -2.74 7.33 3.47
N VAL A 375 -1.62 7.73 2.87
CA VAL A 375 -1.58 8.90 1.98
C VAL A 375 -2.18 8.63 0.61
N THR A 376 -1.94 7.44 0.04
CA THR A 376 -2.46 7.09 -1.30
C THR A 376 -3.98 6.91 -1.33
N ASN A 377 -4.60 6.68 -0.17
CA ASN A 377 -6.05 6.56 -0.03
C ASN A 377 -6.77 7.91 0.21
N LEU A 378 -6.04 9.02 0.35
CA LEU A 378 -6.65 10.36 0.40
C LEU A 378 -7.25 10.78 -0.96
N SER A 379 -6.70 10.27 -2.06
CA SER A 379 -7.06 10.64 -3.43
C SER A 379 -7.59 9.48 -4.28
N SER A 380 -7.79 8.31 -3.68
CA SER A 380 -8.20 7.08 -4.37
C SER A 380 -8.89 6.12 -3.41
N VAL A 381 -9.66 5.20 -3.96
CA VAL A 381 -10.24 4.06 -3.25
C VAL A 381 -9.50 2.81 -3.67
N ASN A 382 -8.33 2.57 -3.06
CA ASN A 382 -7.41 1.57 -3.60
C ASN A 382 -7.93 0.14 -3.46
N PHE A 383 -8.74 -0.15 -2.45
CA PHE A 383 -9.35 -1.47 -2.24
C PHE A 383 -10.42 -1.84 -3.28
N ALA A 384 -10.91 -0.88 -4.09
CA ALA A 384 -11.77 -1.19 -5.23
C ALA A 384 -11.07 -2.02 -6.32
N HIS A 385 -9.73 -2.04 -6.31
CA HIS A 385 -8.92 -2.75 -7.29
C HIS A 385 -8.18 -3.92 -6.63
N ASN A 386 -8.48 -5.15 -7.08
CA ASN A 386 -7.92 -6.39 -6.51
C ASN A 386 -6.39 -6.44 -6.44
N TYR A 387 -5.69 -5.69 -7.30
CA TYR A 387 -4.23 -5.59 -7.27
C TYR A 387 -3.71 -5.00 -5.95
N TYR A 388 -4.39 -4.00 -5.39
CA TYR A 388 -3.92 -3.33 -4.18
C TYR A 388 -3.84 -4.22 -2.94
N PRO A 389 -4.91 -4.92 -2.51
CA PRO A 389 -4.82 -5.77 -1.32
C PRO A 389 -3.83 -6.92 -1.50
N LEU A 390 -3.63 -7.41 -2.74
CA LEU A 390 -2.59 -8.40 -3.02
C LEU A 390 -1.20 -7.82 -2.79
N MET A 391 -0.91 -6.64 -3.35
CA MET A 391 0.38 -5.99 -3.16
C MET A 391 0.63 -5.62 -1.70
N LEU A 392 -0.38 -5.12 -0.98
CA LEU A 392 -0.28 -4.85 0.45
C LEU A 392 0.04 -6.14 1.24
N ALA A 393 -0.68 -7.24 0.99
CA ALA A 393 -0.43 -8.52 1.64
C ALA A 393 0.97 -9.07 1.34
N ILE A 394 1.41 -9.02 0.08
CA ILE A 394 2.74 -9.45 -0.36
C ILE A 394 3.81 -8.60 0.33
N SER A 395 3.67 -7.28 0.35
CA SER A 395 4.63 -6.36 0.97
C SER A 395 4.78 -6.58 2.47
N VAL A 396 3.68 -6.72 3.21
CA VAL A 396 3.74 -7.04 4.64
C VAL A 396 4.36 -8.43 4.87
N GLY A 397 4.02 -9.39 4.02
CA GLY A 397 4.59 -10.73 4.07
C GLY A 397 6.10 -10.75 3.83
N VAL A 398 6.58 -10.00 2.85
CA VAL A 398 8.02 -9.83 2.56
C VAL A 398 8.75 -9.31 3.79
N VAL A 399 8.24 -8.26 4.45
CA VAL A 399 8.87 -7.68 5.65
C VAL A 399 8.99 -8.70 6.78
N LEU A 400 7.90 -9.41 7.09
CA LEU A 400 7.88 -10.38 8.19
C LEU A 400 8.70 -11.65 7.88
N ILE A 401 8.70 -12.10 6.62
CA ILE A 401 9.53 -13.22 6.18
C ILE A 401 11.02 -12.84 6.23
N GLN A 402 11.40 -11.64 5.78
CA GLN A 402 12.78 -11.16 5.88
C GLN A 402 13.23 -11.02 7.34
N ALA A 403 12.37 -10.48 8.22
CA ALA A 403 12.64 -10.43 9.66
C ALA A 403 12.97 -11.81 10.22
N ARG A 404 12.16 -12.82 9.85
CA ARG A 404 12.37 -14.21 10.27
C ARG A 404 13.67 -14.81 9.73
N LEU A 405 13.95 -14.61 8.45
CA LEU A 405 15.19 -15.09 7.83
C LEU A 405 16.42 -14.50 8.52
N ASN A 406 16.40 -13.20 8.79
CA ASN A 406 17.50 -12.51 9.46
C ASN A 406 17.72 -13.01 10.89
N LEU A 407 16.65 -13.28 11.63
CA LEU A 407 16.72 -13.88 12.96
C LEU A 407 17.37 -15.27 12.92
N LEU A 408 17.00 -16.10 11.94
CA LEU A 408 17.55 -17.45 11.80
C LEU A 408 19.04 -17.45 11.46
N VAL A 409 19.48 -16.54 10.59
CA VAL A 409 20.92 -16.37 10.26
C VAL A 409 21.72 -15.92 11.47
N LEU A 410 21.17 -15.03 12.30
CA LEU A 410 21.82 -14.61 13.55
C LEU A 410 21.95 -15.74 14.57
N GLN A 411 20.98 -16.67 14.62
CA GLN A 411 21.03 -17.83 15.52
C GLN A 411 22.04 -18.92 15.08
N GLN A 412 22.55 -18.85 13.85
CA GLN A 412 23.55 -19.79 13.32
C GLN A 412 25.00 -19.32 13.47
N ARG A 413 25.20 -18.04 13.76
CA ARG A 413 26.50 -17.44 14.03
C ARG A 413 26.72 -17.40 15.53
#